data_AF-A0A7Z0N351-F1
#
_entry.id   AF-A0A7Z0N351-F1
#
_cell.length_a   1.000
_cell.length_b   1.000
_cell.length_c   1.000
_cell.angle_alpha   90.00
_cell.angle_beta   90.00
_cell.angle_gamma   90.00
#
_symmetry.space_group_name_H-M   'P 1'
#
loop_
_entity.id
_entity.type
_entity.pdbx_description
1 polymer ?
#
loop_
_entity_poly.entity_id
_entity_poly.type
_entity_poly.pdbx_seq_one_letter_code
_entity_poly.pdbx_strand_id
1 'polypeptide(L)'
;MSQEANKIKIAVTQGKQRFFALHPELLLEVDAISEQDAVAAGSGLDELRELAKYRAISGFAKRAGKDSLLMLMELGSDSKEEFDQLVAAQNIHIKKSIGM
;
A
#
# COMPACT_ATOMS: atom_id res chain seq x y z
N MET A 1 10.62 9.72 14.07
CA MET A 1 9.26 9.31 13.64
C MET A 1 8.42 9.07 14.89
N SER A 2 7.15 9.48 14.91
CA SER A 2 6.23 9.13 16.01
C SER A 2 5.99 7.62 16.02
N GLN A 3 5.73 7.04 17.21
CA GLN A 3 5.36 5.62 17.31
C GLN A 3 4.13 5.28 16.44
N GLU A 4 3.21 6.23 16.30
CA GLU A 4 2.00 6.12 15.47
C GLU A 4 2.33 5.99 13.97
N ALA A 5 3.24 6.81 13.45
CA ALA A 5 3.67 6.72 12.06
C ALA A 5 4.36 5.37 11.76
N ASN A 6 5.08 4.81 12.75
CA ASN A 6 5.66 3.49 12.61
C ASN A 6 4.61 2.38 12.57
N LYS A 7 3.56 2.47 13.42
CA LYS A 7 2.43 1.53 13.39
C LYS A 7 1.69 1.54 12.06
N ILE A 8 1.40 2.73 11.52
CA ILE A 8 0.79 2.88 10.19
C ILE A 8 1.68 2.24 9.11
N LYS A 9 3.00 2.47 9.15
CA LYS A 9 3.92 1.85 8.19
C LYS A 9 3.93 0.32 8.28
N ILE A 10 3.89 -0.24 9.48
CA ILE A 10 3.83 -1.68 9.72
C ILE A 10 2.53 -2.25 9.14
N ALA A 11 1.39 -1.67 9.53
CA ALA A 11 0.08 -2.09 9.03
C ALA A 11 0.00 -2.00 7.51
N VAL A 12 0.47 -0.93 6.89
CA VAL A 12 0.52 -0.82 5.42
C VAL A 12 1.39 -1.90 4.79
N THR A 13 2.54 -2.22 5.39
CA THR A 13 3.43 -3.28 4.88
C THR A 13 2.76 -4.65 4.95
N GLN A 14 2.15 -4.97 6.09
CA GLN A 14 1.38 -6.21 6.27
C GLN A 14 0.16 -6.25 5.33
N GLY A 15 -0.53 -5.12 5.16
CA GLY A 15 -1.65 -4.98 4.25
C GLY A 15 -1.27 -5.26 2.80
N LYS A 16 -0.09 -4.82 2.35
CA LYS A 16 0.42 -5.15 1.01
C LYS A 16 0.67 -6.66 0.87
N GLN A 17 1.30 -7.28 1.87
CA GLN A 17 1.55 -8.73 1.86
C GLN A 17 0.24 -9.51 1.78
N ARG A 18 -0.74 -9.15 2.62
CA ARG A 18 -2.07 -9.78 2.63
C ARG A 18 -2.84 -9.51 1.34
N PHE A 19 -2.73 -8.31 0.76
CA PHE A 19 -3.33 -7.98 -0.52
C PHE A 19 -2.86 -8.93 -1.64
N PHE A 20 -1.55 -9.12 -1.80
CA PHE A 20 -1.03 -10.04 -2.82
C PHE A 20 -1.23 -11.52 -2.48
N ALA A 21 -1.40 -11.87 -1.20
CA ALA A 21 -1.83 -13.21 -0.81
C ALA A 21 -3.29 -13.49 -1.22
N LEU A 22 -4.16 -12.46 -1.22
CA LEU A 22 -5.54 -12.55 -1.68
C LEU A 22 -5.68 -12.42 -3.21
N HIS A 23 -4.76 -11.72 -3.85
CA HIS A 23 -4.72 -11.46 -5.29
C HIS A 23 -3.39 -11.90 -5.92
N PRO A 24 -3.06 -13.21 -5.88
CA PRO A 24 -1.80 -13.72 -6.41
C PRO A 24 -1.64 -13.46 -7.91
N GLU A 25 -2.76 -13.35 -8.65
CA GLU A 25 -2.77 -13.02 -10.08
C GLU A 25 -2.13 -11.65 -10.37
N LEU A 26 -2.35 -10.66 -9.50
CA LEU A 26 -1.76 -9.33 -9.65
C LEU A 26 -0.26 -9.35 -9.34
N LEU A 27 0.18 -10.27 -8.48
CA LEU A 27 1.60 -10.43 -8.21
C LEU A 27 2.32 -11.08 -9.39
N LEU A 28 1.69 -12.07 -10.03
CA LEU A 28 2.23 -12.69 -11.25
C LEU A 28 2.40 -11.68 -12.39
N GLU A 29 1.46 -10.76 -12.56
CA GLU A 29 1.59 -9.67 -13.54
C GLU A 29 2.79 -8.75 -13.23
N VAL A 30 3.06 -8.48 -11.96
CA VAL A 30 4.25 -7.72 -11.53
C VAL A 30 5.53 -8.52 -11.79
N ASP A 31 5.54 -9.81 -11.45
CA ASP A 31 6.72 -10.67 -11.60
C ASP A 31 7.05 -10.95 -13.07
N ALA A 32 6.05 -10.88 -13.95
CA ALA A 32 6.22 -10.97 -15.39
C ALA A 32 6.98 -9.78 -16.00
N ILE A 33 7.12 -8.66 -15.27
CA ILE A 33 7.98 -7.53 -15.68
C ILE A 33 9.41 -8.03 -15.79
N SER A 34 9.98 -7.87 -16.98
CA SER A 34 11.29 -8.37 -17.35
C SER A 34 12.36 -7.28 -17.29
N GLU A 35 13.63 -7.69 -17.33
CA GLU A 35 14.76 -6.74 -17.47
C GLU A 35 14.66 -5.91 -18.75
N GLN A 36 14.09 -6.46 -19.83
CA GLN A 36 13.89 -5.72 -21.08
C GLN A 36 12.90 -4.56 -20.90
N ASP A 37 11.83 -4.77 -20.12
CA ASP A 37 10.87 -3.71 -19.78
C ASP A 37 11.54 -2.60 -18.95
N ALA A 38 12.41 -2.99 -18.02
CA ALA A 38 13.17 -2.07 -17.19
C ALA A 38 14.13 -1.22 -18.02
N VAL A 39 14.87 -1.84 -18.96
CA VAL A 39 15.76 -1.14 -19.90
C VAL A 39 14.97 -0.18 -20.79
N ALA A 40 13.83 -0.61 -21.34
CA ALA A 40 12.97 0.24 -22.17
C ALA A 40 12.40 1.44 -21.39
N ALA A 41 12.13 1.26 -20.09
CA ALA A 41 11.67 2.31 -19.18
C ALA A 41 12.81 3.17 -18.59
N GLY A 42 14.08 2.84 -18.87
CA GLY A 42 15.25 3.51 -18.29
C GLY A 42 15.29 3.47 -16.76
N SER A 43 14.71 2.45 -16.14
CA SER A 43 14.57 2.28 -14.68
C SER A 43 15.17 0.97 -14.21
N GLY A 44 15.48 0.82 -12.92
CA GLY A 44 15.86 -0.47 -12.36
C GLY A 44 14.69 -1.46 -12.39
N LEU A 45 14.97 -2.76 -12.57
CA LEU A 45 13.94 -3.80 -12.57
C LEU A 45 13.14 -3.81 -11.26
N ASP A 46 13.83 -3.73 -10.13
CA ASP A 46 13.20 -3.72 -8.81
C ASP A 46 12.34 -2.47 -8.59
N GLU A 47 12.80 -1.31 -9.06
CA GLU A 47 12.04 -0.07 -9.00
C GLU A 47 10.76 -0.14 -9.85
N LEU A 48 10.87 -0.71 -11.05
CA LEU A 48 9.74 -0.88 -11.96
C LEU A 48 8.71 -1.85 -11.38
N ARG A 49 9.15 -2.95 -10.77
CA ARG A 49 8.28 -3.92 -10.08
C ARG A 49 7.62 -3.30 -8.86
N GLU A 50 8.35 -2.56 -8.04
CA GLU A 50 7.76 -1.85 -6.89
C GLU A 50 6.69 -0.84 -7.35
N LEU A 51 6.98 -0.05 -8.40
CA LEU A 51 6.00 0.86 -9.00
C LEU A 51 4.75 0.11 -9.50
N ALA A 52 4.94 -1.05 -10.14
CA ALA A 52 3.84 -1.88 -10.60
C ALA A 52 2.99 -2.43 -9.45
N LYS A 53 3.60 -2.84 -8.33
CA LYS A 53 2.84 -3.23 -7.12
C LYS A 53 1.97 -2.10 -6.62
N TYR A 54 2.51 -0.88 -6.54
CA TYR A 54 1.72 0.29 -6.14
C TYR A 54 0.57 0.57 -7.11
N ARG A 55 0.81 0.46 -8.42
CA ARG A 55 -0.23 0.65 -9.44
C ARG A 55 -1.33 -0.41 -9.35
N ALA A 56 -0.98 -1.67 -9.12
CA ALA A 56 -1.94 -2.76 -8.97
C ALA A 56 -2.87 -2.51 -7.77
N ILE A 57 -2.30 -2.19 -6.61
CA ILE A 57 -3.07 -1.87 -5.39
C ILE A 57 -3.95 -0.64 -5.61
N SER A 58 -3.40 0.45 -6.15
CA SER A 58 -4.14 1.69 -6.39
C SER A 58 -5.27 1.49 -7.40
N GLY A 59 -5.02 0.74 -8.47
CA GLY A 59 -6.03 0.39 -9.48
C GLY A 59 -7.15 -0.46 -8.89
N PHE A 60 -6.82 -1.43 -8.04
CA PHE A 60 -7.82 -2.23 -7.33
C PHE A 60 -8.69 -1.37 -6.41
N ALA A 61 -8.06 -0.57 -5.54
CA ALA A 61 -8.76 0.31 -4.61
C ALA A 61 -9.69 1.29 -5.34
N LYS A 62 -9.21 1.90 -6.44
CA LYS A 62 -10.00 2.80 -7.29
C LYS A 62 -11.24 2.13 -7.88
N ARG A 63 -11.11 0.90 -8.40
CA ARG A 63 -12.26 0.14 -8.92
C ARG A 63 -13.28 -0.21 -7.83
N ALA A 64 -12.81 -0.44 -6.61
CA ALA A 64 -13.66 -0.69 -5.45
C ALA A 64 -14.23 0.60 -4.82
N GLY A 65 -13.90 1.78 -5.35
CA GLY A 65 -14.29 3.07 -4.74
C GLY A 65 -13.67 3.31 -3.36
N LYS A 66 -12.55 2.65 -3.05
CA LYS A 66 -11.84 2.74 -1.77
C LYS A 66 -10.55 3.57 -1.91
N ASP A 67 -10.16 4.21 -0.82
CA ASP A 67 -8.82 4.78 -0.68
C ASP A 67 -7.80 3.64 -0.46
N SER A 68 -6.70 3.65 -1.22
CA SER A 68 -5.70 2.57 -1.16
C SER A 68 -4.97 2.51 0.18
N LEU A 69 -4.75 3.64 0.86
CA LEU A 69 -4.10 3.66 2.17
C LEU A 69 -5.03 3.07 3.23
N LEU A 70 -6.31 3.50 3.25
CA LEU A 70 -7.32 2.93 4.16
C LEU A 70 -7.49 1.42 3.94
N MET A 71 -7.58 0.98 2.68
CA MET A 71 -7.70 -0.44 2.35
C MET A 71 -6.50 -1.25 2.84
N LEU A 72 -5.28 -0.73 2.68
CA LEU A 72 -4.08 -1.41 3.17
C LEU A 72 -4.01 -1.45 4.70
N MET A 73 -4.42 -0.38 5.39
CA MET A 73 -4.51 -0.40 6.85
C MET A 73 -5.57 -1.39 7.34
N GLU A 74 -6.73 -1.46 6.68
CA GLU A 74 -7.79 -2.43 6.98
C GLU A 74 -7.28 -3.86 6.84
N LEU A 75 -6.65 -4.18 5.71
CA LEU A 75 -6.06 -5.50 5.47
C LEU A 75 -4.92 -5.82 6.43
N GLY A 76 -4.11 -4.83 6.78
CA GLY A 76 -2.93 -4.99 7.61
C GLY A 76 -3.18 -5.07 9.10
N SER A 77 -4.38 -4.68 9.56
CA SER A 77 -4.75 -4.75 10.98
C SER A 77 -5.20 -6.15 11.36
N ASP A 78 -4.98 -6.53 12.62
CA ASP A 78 -5.44 -7.81 13.16
C ASP A 78 -6.86 -7.73 13.74
N SER A 79 -7.34 -6.53 14.05
CA SER A 79 -8.71 -6.29 14.50
C SER A 79 -9.31 -4.98 13.98
N LYS A 80 -10.63 -4.85 14.14
CA LYS A 80 -11.35 -3.61 13.82
C LYS A 80 -10.89 -2.45 14.70
N GLU A 81 -10.65 -2.72 15.99
CA GLU A 81 -10.19 -1.71 16.95
C GLU A 81 -8.81 -1.18 16.58
N GLU A 82 -7.89 -2.05 16.12
CA GLU A 82 -6.58 -1.61 15.64
C GLU A 82 -6.72 -0.74 14.39
N PHE A 83 -7.54 -1.14 13.44
CA PHE A 83 -7.80 -0.35 12.24
C PHE A 83 -8.35 1.04 12.59
N ASP A 84 -9.35 1.11 13.46
CA ASP A 84 -9.97 2.38 13.88
C ASP A 84 -8.94 3.31 14.57
N GLN A 85 -8.02 2.74 15.37
CA GLN A 85 -6.90 3.49 15.96
C GLN A 85 -5.92 4.04 14.92
N LEU A 86 -5.59 3.25 13.89
CA LEU A 86 -4.71 3.69 12.79
C LEU A 86 -5.34 4.81 11.97
N VAL A 87 -6.63 4.72 11.70
CA VAL A 87 -7.39 5.78 11.00
C VAL A 87 -7.41 7.06 11.83
N ALA A 88 -7.65 6.97 13.14
CA ALA A 88 -7.60 8.12 14.03
C ALA A 88 -6.21 8.78 14.05
N ALA A 89 -5.14 7.99 14.15
CA ALA A 89 -3.77 8.46 14.11
C ALA A 89 -3.44 9.16 12.77
N GLN A 90 -3.84 8.57 11.65
CA GLN A 90 -3.67 9.17 10.32
C GLN A 90 -4.38 10.53 10.21
N ASN A 91 -5.62 10.63 10.71
CA ASN A 91 -6.38 11.88 10.69
C ASN A 91 -5.75 12.98 11.55
N ILE A 92 -5.20 12.63 12.72
CA ILE A 92 -4.46 13.56 13.57
C ILE A 92 -3.23 14.09 12.83
N HIS A 93 -2.49 13.22 12.15
CA HIS A 93 -1.33 13.61 11.35
C HIS A 93 -1.71 14.55 10.20
N ILE A 94 -2.81 14.27 9.49
CA ILE A 94 -3.32 15.14 8.42
C ILE A 94 -3.68 16.51 8.99
N LYS A 95 -4.45 16.58 10.08
CA LYS A 95 -4.85 17.85 10.72
C LYS A 95 -3.63 18.69 11.11
N LYS A 96 -2.66 18.08 11.80
CA LYS A 96 -1.39 18.72 12.15
C LYS A 96 -0.62 19.24 10.94
N SER A 97 -0.63 18.50 9.83
CA SER A 97 0.10 18.89 8.60
C SER A 97 -0.53 20.08 7.87
N ILE A 98 -1.84 20.29 8.01
CA ILE A 98 -2.59 21.39 7.39
C ILE A 98 -2.84 22.57 8.36
N GLY A 99 -2.24 22.53 9.55
CA GLY A 99 -2.32 23.63 10.53
C GLY A 99 -3.66 23.74 11.27
N MET A 100 -4.42 22.64 11.36
CA MET A 100 -5.65 22.51 12.19
C MET A 100 -5.37 21.69 13.45
#